data_AF-A0AAW0LYN8-F1
#
_entry.id   AF-A0AAW0LYN8-F1
#
_cell.length_a   1.000
_cell.length_b   1.000
_cell.length_c   1.000
_cell.angle_alpha   90.00
_cell.angle_beta   90.00
_cell.angle_gamma   90.00
#
_symmetry.space_group_name_H-M   'P 1'
#
loop_
_entity.id
_entity.type
_entity.pdbx_description
1 polymer ?
#
loop_
_entity_poly.entity_id
_entity_poly.type
_entity_poly.pdbx_seq_one_letter_code
_entity_poly.pdbx_strand_id
1 'polypeptide(L)'
;MNGKHTKTNITDINEFKLIPLSEQLQDFKQYIGKLKGIVGEERTNFILAKSVVFVVASSNDIANTYFLTGIRKAEYDISSYADLLLNSASNFIKELYGLGARRIGVFSAPPLGCVPSQRFLVGGFEIANKGCCGTGTVEVAILCNQLDHHTCTDDSKYVFFDSYHPTENAYKIIVNQLITKYIYNFV
;
A
#
# COMPACT_ATOMS: atom_id res chain seq x y z
N MET A 1 23.37 38.10 9.50
CA MET A 1 22.20 37.23 9.26
C MET A 1 21.96 37.21 7.77
N ASN A 2 22.37 36.14 7.07
CA ASN A 2 22.12 35.96 5.63
C ASN A 2 21.47 34.59 5.44
N GLY A 3 20.18 34.60 5.10
CA GLY A 3 19.38 33.42 4.83
C GLY A 3 19.72 32.83 3.46
N LYS A 4 20.08 31.54 3.43
CA LYS A 4 20.14 30.76 2.21
C LYS A 4 18.72 30.34 1.84
N HIS A 5 18.12 31.04 0.89
CA HIS A 5 17.07 30.47 0.05
C HIS A 5 17.73 29.42 -0.85
N THR A 6 17.62 28.15 -0.48
CA THR A 6 17.88 27.04 -1.40
C THR A 6 16.79 27.07 -2.46
N LYS A 7 17.16 27.50 -3.67
CA LYS A 7 16.36 27.31 -4.87
C LYS A 7 16.29 25.81 -5.15
N THR A 8 15.13 25.21 -4.96
CA THR A 8 14.86 23.85 -5.44
C THR A 8 14.92 23.89 -6.97
N ASN A 9 15.84 23.12 -7.55
CA ASN A 9 16.00 23.07 -9.00
C ASN A 9 14.83 22.32 -9.63
N ILE A 10 14.31 22.85 -10.73
CA ILE A 10 13.17 22.31 -11.49
C ILE A 10 13.48 20.92 -12.12
N THR A 11 14.70 20.42 -11.99
CA THR A 11 15.15 19.10 -12.46
C THR A 11 14.95 17.96 -11.44
N ASP A 12 14.51 18.24 -10.21
CA ASP A 12 14.23 17.20 -9.19
C ASP A 12 12.85 16.53 -9.35
N ILE A 13 12.13 16.78 -10.44
CA ILE A 13 10.83 16.17 -10.76
C ILE A 13 10.89 14.68 -11.18
N ASN A 14 12.00 13.99 -10.94
CA ASN A 14 12.10 12.52 -11.06
C ASN A 14 11.65 11.80 -9.77
N GLU A 15 10.72 12.39 -9.02
CA GLU A 15 10.40 11.99 -7.64
C GLU A 15 9.26 10.95 -7.55
N PHE A 16 9.18 10.02 -8.50
CA PHE A 16 8.42 8.78 -8.32
C PHE A 16 9.30 7.59 -8.68
N LYS A 17 10.24 7.26 -7.79
CA LYS A 17 10.90 5.94 -7.83
C LYS A 17 9.87 4.90 -7.37
N LEU A 18 9.00 4.47 -8.29
CA LEU A 18 8.12 3.33 -8.06
C LEU A 18 8.97 2.06 -8.01
N ILE A 19 8.95 1.35 -6.88
CA ILE A 19 9.67 0.09 -6.72
C ILE A 19 8.71 -1.06 -7.07
N PRO A 20 8.88 -1.72 -8.22
CA PRO A 20 8.02 -2.84 -8.60
C PRO A 20 8.21 -4.03 -7.66
N LEU A 21 7.23 -4.93 -7.63
CA LEU A 21 7.23 -6.09 -6.75
C LEU A 21 8.46 -7.01 -6.99
N SER A 22 8.97 -7.06 -8.23
CA SER A 22 10.20 -7.77 -8.58
C SER A 22 11.46 -7.18 -7.93
N GLU A 23 11.57 -5.85 -7.88
CA GLU A 23 12.69 -5.16 -7.21
C GLU A 23 12.60 -5.36 -5.68
N GLN A 24 11.39 -5.30 -5.10
CA GLN A 24 11.18 -5.62 -3.68
C GLN A 24 11.60 -7.05 -3.33
N LEU A 25 11.36 -8.02 -4.21
CA LEU A 25 11.83 -9.40 -4.01
C LEU A 25 13.36 -9.47 -4.00
N GLN A 26 14.01 -8.72 -4.89
CA GLN A 26 15.46 -8.71 -5.00
C GLN A 26 16.10 -8.04 -3.78
N ASP A 27 15.53 -6.93 -3.31
CA ASP A 27 15.95 -6.28 -2.07
C ASP A 27 15.81 -7.22 -0.87
N PHE A 28 14.71 -7.98 -0.82
CA PHE A 28 14.51 -8.99 0.22
C PHE A 28 15.55 -10.11 0.16
N LYS A 29 15.88 -10.62 -1.04
CA LYS A 29 16.97 -11.60 -1.24
C LYS A 29 18.31 -11.04 -0.77
N GLN A 30 18.61 -9.78 -1.09
CA GLN A 30 19.83 -9.11 -0.63
C GLN A 30 19.86 -8.98 0.90
N TYR A 31 18.73 -8.62 1.51
CA TYR A 31 18.61 -8.53 2.96
C TYR A 31 18.81 -9.88 3.64
N ILE A 32 18.25 -10.96 3.11
CA ILE A 32 18.50 -12.32 3.62
C ILE A 32 20.00 -12.64 3.60
N GLY A 33 20.72 -12.27 2.54
CA GLY A 33 22.18 -12.44 2.47
C GLY A 33 22.92 -11.69 3.57
N LYS A 34 22.55 -10.43 3.83
CA LYS A 34 23.09 -9.63 4.95
C LYS A 34 22.77 -10.27 6.30
N LEU A 35 21.53 -10.73 6.49
CA LEU A 35 21.08 -11.37 7.72
C LEU A 35 21.88 -12.65 8.00
N LYS A 36 22.12 -13.50 6.98
CA LYS A 36 22.98 -14.69 7.09
C LYS A 36 24.39 -14.32 7.55
N GLY A 37 24.96 -13.22 7.07
CA GLY A 37 26.28 -12.74 7.50
C GLY A 37 26.33 -12.29 8.97
N ILE A 38 25.20 -11.87 9.54
CA ILE A 38 25.12 -11.37 10.92
C ILE A 38 24.79 -12.49 11.92
N VAL A 39 23.81 -13.35 11.60
CA VAL A 39 23.27 -14.33 12.56
C VAL A 39 23.53 -15.78 12.17
N GLY A 40 24.16 -16.04 11.02
CA GLY A 40 24.35 -17.37 10.47
C GLY A 40 23.11 -17.92 9.75
N GLU A 41 23.32 -19.02 9.02
CA GLU A 41 22.29 -19.60 8.15
C GLU A 41 21.13 -20.23 8.94
N GLU A 42 21.39 -21.06 9.94
CA GLU A 42 20.34 -21.71 10.73
C GLU A 42 19.42 -20.69 11.40
N ARG A 43 20.00 -19.66 12.01
CA ARG A 43 19.22 -18.62 12.67
C ARG A 43 18.43 -17.78 11.67
N THR A 44 19.00 -17.51 10.48
CA THR A 44 18.27 -16.83 9.40
C THR A 44 17.06 -17.63 8.95
N ASN A 45 17.22 -18.94 8.72
CA ASN A 45 16.13 -19.83 8.33
C ASN A 45 15.03 -19.87 9.41
N PHE A 46 15.43 -19.90 10.69
CA PHE A 46 14.49 -19.81 11.81
C PHE A 46 13.70 -18.49 11.80
N ILE A 47 14.37 -17.35 11.60
CA ILE A 47 13.73 -16.03 11.51
C ILE A 47 12.71 -16.02 10.37
N LEU A 48 13.12 -16.43 9.15
CA LEU A 48 12.25 -16.43 7.97
C LEU A 48 11.01 -17.31 8.16
N ALA A 49 11.17 -18.49 8.77
CA ALA A 49 10.06 -19.40 9.02
C ALA A 49 9.09 -18.90 10.09
N LYS A 50 9.53 -18.07 11.04
CA LYS A 50 8.71 -17.55 12.15
C LYS A 50 8.10 -16.18 11.89
N SER A 51 8.71 -15.37 11.02
CA SER A 51 8.20 -14.08 10.60
C SER A 51 6.87 -14.21 9.85
N VAL A 52 6.01 -13.20 10.02
CA VAL A 52 4.79 -13.02 9.23
C VAL A 52 5.08 -12.05 8.10
N VAL A 53 4.79 -12.45 6.86
CA VAL A 53 4.99 -11.64 5.66
C VAL A 53 3.62 -11.23 5.12
N PHE A 54 3.42 -9.93 4.93
CA PHE A 54 2.21 -9.40 4.32
C PHE A 54 2.47 -8.98 2.88
N VAL A 55 1.65 -9.48 1.96
CA VAL A 55 1.69 -9.11 0.54
C VAL A 55 0.42 -8.33 0.24
N VAL A 56 0.60 -7.06 -0.13
CA VAL A 56 -0.46 -6.16 -0.58
C VAL A 56 -0.04 -5.65 -1.95
N ALA A 57 -0.79 -6.00 -2.98
CA ALA A 57 -0.45 -5.71 -4.37
C ALA A 57 -1.71 -5.42 -5.20
N SER A 58 -1.51 -5.00 -6.46
CA SER A 58 -2.54 -4.83 -7.50
C SER A 58 -3.42 -3.59 -7.42
N SER A 59 -3.53 -2.91 -6.26
CA SER A 59 -4.39 -1.73 -6.10
C SER A 59 -4.02 -0.59 -7.07
N ASN A 60 -2.71 -0.32 -7.20
CA ASN A 60 -2.19 0.70 -8.11
C ASN A 60 -2.36 0.31 -9.58
N ASP A 61 -2.13 -0.96 -9.90
CA ASP A 61 -2.29 -1.50 -11.25
C ASP A 61 -3.73 -1.36 -11.75
N ILE A 62 -4.71 -1.68 -10.91
CA ILE A 62 -6.13 -1.54 -11.27
C ILE A 62 -6.54 -0.06 -11.30
N ALA A 63 -6.27 0.70 -10.24
CA ALA A 63 -6.75 2.07 -10.14
C ALA A 63 -6.04 3.03 -11.10
N ASN A 64 -4.70 3.05 -11.08
CA ASN A 64 -3.91 4.02 -11.83
C ASN A 64 -3.63 3.55 -13.26
N THR A 65 -3.17 2.31 -13.42
CA THR A 65 -2.72 1.80 -14.74
C THR A 65 -3.88 1.37 -15.63
N TYR A 66 -4.88 0.67 -15.08
CA TYR A 66 -6.01 0.19 -15.88
C TYR A 66 -7.12 1.24 -16.01
N PHE A 67 -7.66 1.75 -14.89
CA PHE A 67 -8.82 2.65 -14.94
C PHE A 67 -8.49 4.10 -15.24
N LEU A 68 -7.55 4.71 -14.52
CA LEU A 68 -7.22 6.13 -14.63
C LEU A 68 -6.50 6.47 -15.93
N THR A 69 -5.35 5.84 -16.20
CA THR A 69 -4.58 6.13 -17.43
C THR A 69 -5.15 5.43 -18.67
N GLY A 70 -5.87 4.31 -18.49
CA GLY A 70 -6.48 3.56 -19.59
C GLY A 70 -5.48 2.82 -20.49
N ILE A 71 -4.18 2.88 -20.21
CA ILE A 71 -3.11 2.38 -21.10
C ILE A 71 -3.28 0.89 -21.38
N ARG A 72 -3.72 0.11 -20.38
CA ARG A 72 -3.89 -1.34 -20.50
C ARG A 72 -5.22 -1.78 -21.09
N LYS A 73 -6.20 -0.88 -21.27
CA LYS A 73 -7.54 -1.24 -21.82
C LYS A 73 -7.50 -1.66 -23.28
N ALA A 74 -6.48 -1.26 -24.03
CA ALA A 74 -6.30 -1.68 -25.41
C ALA A 74 -5.75 -3.11 -25.53
N GLU A 75 -5.07 -3.60 -24.49
CA GLU A 75 -4.40 -4.90 -24.46
C GLU A 75 -5.19 -5.95 -23.69
N TYR A 76 -5.93 -5.53 -22.66
CA TYR A 76 -6.62 -6.42 -21.73
C TYR A 76 -8.04 -5.91 -21.45
N ASP A 77 -8.98 -6.83 -21.33
CA ASP A 77 -10.22 -6.58 -20.60
C ASP A 77 -9.96 -6.69 -19.07
N ILE A 78 -10.95 -6.34 -18.26
CA ILE A 78 -10.75 -6.26 -16.81
C ILE A 78 -10.48 -7.65 -16.21
N SER A 79 -11.07 -8.70 -16.78
CA SER A 79 -10.92 -10.07 -16.29
C SER A 79 -9.52 -10.61 -16.59
N SER A 80 -9.06 -10.49 -17.84
CA SER A 80 -7.72 -10.91 -18.26
C SER A 80 -6.61 -10.09 -17.60
N TYR A 81 -6.85 -8.81 -17.33
CA TYR A 81 -5.93 -8.00 -16.54
C TYR A 81 -5.87 -8.45 -15.08
N ALA A 82 -7.02 -8.78 -14.47
CA ALA A 82 -7.05 -9.33 -13.12
C ALA A 82 -6.31 -10.68 -13.05
N ASP A 83 -6.48 -11.56 -14.04
CA ASP A 83 -5.74 -12.83 -14.13
C ASP A 83 -4.23 -12.61 -14.23
N LEU A 84 -3.79 -11.63 -15.00
CA LEU A 84 -2.38 -11.25 -15.08
C LEU A 84 -1.82 -10.82 -13.72
N LEU A 85 -2.56 -10.00 -12.97
CA LEU A 85 -2.17 -9.54 -11.65
C LEU A 85 -2.17 -10.69 -10.61
N LEU A 86 -3.16 -11.57 -10.66
CA LEU A 86 -3.23 -12.77 -9.82
C LEU A 86 -2.05 -13.71 -10.09
N ASN A 87 -1.69 -13.92 -11.35
CA ASN A 87 -0.53 -14.73 -11.72
C ASN A 87 0.78 -14.11 -11.21
N SER A 88 0.93 -12.79 -11.33
CA SER A 88 2.08 -12.05 -10.78
C SER A 88 2.18 -12.22 -9.26
N ALA A 89 1.09 -12.01 -8.54
CA ALA A 89 1.04 -12.18 -7.08
C ALA A 89 1.34 -13.63 -6.66
N SER A 90 0.75 -14.62 -7.35
CA SER A 90 0.99 -16.05 -7.11
C SER A 90 2.45 -16.42 -7.26
N ASN A 91 3.11 -15.94 -8.32
CA ASN A 91 4.54 -16.19 -8.54
C ASN A 91 5.41 -15.53 -7.47
N PHE A 92 5.09 -14.30 -7.07
CA PHE A 92 5.80 -13.63 -5.99
C PHE A 92 5.68 -14.39 -4.65
N ILE A 93 4.50 -14.90 -4.32
CA ILE A 93 4.28 -15.71 -3.10
C ILE A 93 5.10 -17.01 -3.16
N LYS A 94 5.15 -17.68 -4.31
CA LYS A 94 5.98 -18.89 -4.50
C LYS A 94 7.46 -18.59 -4.26
N GLU A 95 7.96 -17.47 -4.77
CA GLU A 95 9.34 -17.03 -4.55
C GLU A 95 9.60 -16.76 -3.06
N LEU A 96 8.72 -16.03 -2.36
CA LEU A 96 8.83 -15.82 -0.91
C LEU A 96 8.87 -17.14 -0.13
N TYR A 97 8.02 -18.09 -0.51
CA TYR A 97 8.01 -19.41 0.10
C TYR A 97 9.31 -20.17 -0.18
N GLY A 98 9.84 -20.10 -1.41
CA GLY A 98 11.14 -20.66 -1.78
C GLY A 98 12.30 -20.09 -0.95
N LEU A 99 12.20 -18.82 -0.54
CA LEU A 99 13.18 -18.17 0.33
C LEU A 99 13.08 -18.55 1.81
N GLY A 100 12.04 -19.29 2.22
CA GLY A 100 11.88 -19.77 3.59
C GLY A 100 10.74 -19.11 4.38
N ALA A 101 10.01 -18.15 3.81
CA ALA A 101 8.81 -17.60 4.44
C ALA A 101 7.72 -18.68 4.56
N ARG A 102 7.04 -18.75 5.71
CA ARG A 102 5.99 -19.77 5.96
C ARG A 102 4.64 -19.19 6.37
N ARG A 103 4.63 -18.01 6.98
CA ARG A 103 3.41 -17.33 7.44
C ARG A 103 3.18 -16.14 6.52
N ILE A 104 2.43 -16.34 5.43
CA ILE A 104 2.20 -15.32 4.40
C ILE A 104 0.72 -14.94 4.41
N GLY A 105 0.42 -13.68 4.73
CA GLY A 105 -0.90 -13.09 4.59
C GLY A 105 -0.97 -12.32 3.27
N VAL A 106 -1.95 -12.64 2.43
CA VAL A 106 -2.19 -11.94 1.16
C VAL A 106 -3.46 -11.12 1.30
N PHE A 107 -3.35 -9.81 1.10
CA PHE A 107 -4.51 -8.93 1.09
C PHE A 107 -4.71 -8.43 -0.34
N SER A 108 -5.93 -8.61 -0.84
CA SER A 108 -6.33 -7.94 -2.06
C SER A 108 -6.41 -6.44 -1.82
N ALA A 109 -6.41 -5.68 -2.91
CA ALA A 109 -6.97 -4.33 -2.89
C ALA A 109 -8.32 -4.39 -2.14
N PRO A 110 -8.60 -3.47 -1.18
CA PRO A 110 -9.96 -3.29 -0.73
C PRO A 110 -10.81 -3.08 -1.99
N PRO A 111 -12.00 -3.71 -2.12
CA PRO A 111 -12.80 -3.58 -3.32
C PRO A 111 -12.90 -2.11 -3.66
N LEU A 112 -12.27 -1.71 -4.77
CA LEU A 112 -12.24 -0.32 -5.23
C LEU A 112 -13.67 0.18 -5.55
N GLY A 113 -14.64 -0.75 -5.60
CA GLY A 113 -16.09 -0.49 -5.64
C GLY A 113 -16.80 -0.40 -4.28
N CYS A 114 -16.08 -0.38 -3.14
CA CYS A 114 -16.64 -0.26 -1.77
C CYS A 114 -16.09 0.96 -1.02
N VAL A 115 -15.81 2.03 -1.74
CA VAL A 115 -15.78 3.38 -1.18
C VAL A 115 -17.26 3.79 -0.92
N PRO A 116 -17.54 4.95 -0.33
CA PRO A 116 -18.10 5.28 1.01
C PRO A 116 -19.27 4.50 1.66
N SER A 117 -19.98 3.59 1.00
CA SER A 117 -21.33 3.17 1.46
C SER A 117 -21.40 2.02 2.46
N GLN A 118 -20.31 1.28 2.71
CA GLN A 118 -20.41 -0.02 3.41
C GLN A 118 -20.07 -0.09 4.90
N ARG A 119 -19.74 1.00 5.61
CA ARG A 119 -19.70 0.97 7.10
C ARG A 119 -20.06 2.30 7.74
N PHE A 120 -21.35 2.65 7.76
CA PHE A 120 -21.80 3.81 8.52
C PHE A 120 -22.12 3.55 10.01
N LEU A 121 -21.74 2.41 10.61
CA LEU A 121 -22.21 2.12 11.99
C LEU A 121 -21.18 1.51 12.98
N VAL A 122 -19.87 1.45 12.67
CA VAL A 122 -18.89 0.80 13.58
C VAL A 122 -17.56 1.56 13.74
N GLY A 123 -17.50 2.87 13.48
CA GLY A 123 -16.20 3.59 13.53
C GLY A 123 -16.19 5.03 14.05
N GLY A 124 -17.35 5.62 14.40
CA GLY A 124 -17.39 7.01 14.87
C GLY A 124 -17.03 8.06 13.80
N PHE A 125 -16.91 7.68 12.52
CA PHE A 125 -16.67 8.61 11.43
C PHE A 125 -17.93 9.39 11.07
N GLU A 126 -17.77 10.68 10.81
CA GLU A 126 -18.84 11.58 10.34
C GLU A 126 -18.85 11.66 8.81
N ILE A 127 -17.67 11.54 8.17
CA ILE A 127 -17.49 11.79 6.74
C ILE A 127 -16.78 10.59 6.09
N ALA A 128 -17.49 9.94 5.16
CA ALA A 128 -16.95 8.79 4.42
C ALA A 128 -16.85 9.03 2.91
N ASN A 129 -17.48 10.10 2.40
CA ASN A 129 -17.68 10.33 0.96
C ASN A 129 -16.74 11.33 0.31
N LYS A 130 -15.76 11.83 1.06
CA LYS A 130 -14.67 12.66 0.58
C LYS A 130 -13.46 12.53 1.51
N GLY A 131 -12.28 12.79 0.98
CA GLY A 131 -11.05 12.94 1.73
C GLY A 131 -11.03 14.21 2.61
N CYS A 132 -10.13 14.21 3.58
CA CYS A 132 -9.79 15.37 4.40
C CYS A 132 -8.95 16.40 3.63
N CYS A 133 -8.05 15.95 2.74
CA CYS A 133 -7.19 16.77 1.90
C CYS A 133 -7.94 17.40 0.72
N GLY A 134 -7.61 18.66 0.40
CA GLY A 134 -8.08 19.34 -0.80
C GLY A 134 -9.60 19.47 -0.86
N THR A 135 -10.18 19.27 -2.04
CA THR A 135 -11.64 19.09 -2.18
C THR A 135 -12.12 17.75 -1.62
N GLY A 136 -11.19 16.79 -1.46
CA GLY A 136 -11.44 15.44 -0.99
C GLY A 136 -11.99 14.52 -2.07
N THR A 137 -11.95 14.92 -3.35
CA THR A 137 -12.60 14.16 -4.44
C THR A 137 -11.63 13.62 -5.47
N VAL A 138 -10.50 14.30 -5.68
CA VAL A 138 -9.52 13.96 -6.73
C VAL A 138 -8.08 14.02 -6.23
N GLU A 139 -7.84 14.75 -5.15
CA GLU A 139 -6.51 14.97 -4.61
C GLU A 139 -5.97 13.67 -4.03
N VAL A 140 -4.72 13.37 -4.36
CA VAL A 140 -3.97 12.20 -3.91
C VAL A 140 -2.48 12.52 -4.02
N ALA A 141 -1.66 11.91 -3.17
CA ALA A 141 -0.20 12.04 -3.21
C ALA A 141 0.26 13.51 -3.26
N ILE A 142 0.89 13.95 -4.35
CA ILE A 142 1.49 15.29 -4.46
C ILE A 142 0.48 16.43 -4.35
N LEU A 143 -0.80 16.18 -4.62
CA LEU A 143 -1.86 17.19 -4.46
C LEU A 143 -2.19 17.43 -2.97
N CYS A 144 -1.84 16.50 -2.10
CA CYS A 144 -2.00 16.58 -0.64
C CYS A 144 -0.67 16.92 0.02
N ASN A 145 -0.29 18.19 -0.04
CA ASN A 145 0.98 18.66 0.49
C ASN A 145 0.80 19.90 1.40
N GLN A 146 1.88 20.41 1.99
CA GLN A 146 1.83 21.52 2.94
C GLN A 146 1.32 22.85 2.36
N LEU A 147 1.25 22.98 1.03
CA LEU A 147 0.70 24.14 0.32
C LEU A 147 -0.82 24.01 0.08
N ASP A 148 -1.42 22.85 0.34
CA ASP A 148 -2.87 22.70 0.29
C ASP A 148 -3.50 23.37 1.52
N HIS A 149 -4.20 24.47 1.28
CA HIS A 149 -4.91 25.23 2.31
C HIS A 149 -6.30 24.65 2.62
N HIS A 150 -6.71 23.57 1.96
CA HIS A 150 -8.04 22.98 2.09
C HIS A 150 -8.05 21.65 2.87
N THR A 151 -6.91 21.23 3.44
CA THR A 151 -6.89 20.08 4.34
C THR A 151 -7.70 20.35 5.61
N CYS A 152 -8.55 19.39 5.98
CA CYS A 152 -9.42 19.48 7.16
C CYS A 152 -8.63 19.61 8.48
N THR A 153 -9.26 20.18 9.50
CA THR A 153 -8.63 20.40 10.82
C THR A 153 -8.67 19.20 11.76
N ASP A 154 -9.56 18.24 11.49
CA ASP A 154 -9.75 17.02 12.29
C ASP A 154 -10.05 15.84 11.35
N ASP A 155 -9.00 15.08 11.03
CA ASP A 155 -9.06 13.92 10.16
C ASP A 155 -9.65 12.68 10.85
N SER A 156 -9.77 12.67 12.18
CA SER A 156 -10.33 11.54 12.93
C SER A 156 -11.79 11.27 12.60
N LYS A 157 -12.50 12.30 12.13
CA LYS A 157 -13.89 12.26 11.66
C LYS A 157 -14.04 11.70 10.25
N TYR A 158 -12.95 11.59 9.50
CA TYR A 158 -12.94 11.16 8.11
C TYR A 158 -12.50 9.71 8.00
N VAL A 159 -13.16 8.95 7.13
CA VAL A 159 -12.68 7.61 6.74
C VAL A 159 -11.43 7.72 5.88
N PHE A 160 -11.38 8.70 4.98
CA PHE A 160 -10.30 8.89 4.01
C PHE A 160 -9.52 10.18 4.26
N PHE A 161 -8.19 10.09 4.17
CA PHE A 161 -7.32 11.26 4.24
C PHE A 161 -7.33 12.00 2.90
N ASP A 162 -7.17 11.29 1.78
CA ASP A 162 -7.26 11.84 0.44
C ASP A 162 -8.36 11.11 -0.37
N SER A 163 -8.39 11.23 -1.70
CA SER A 163 -9.40 10.54 -2.53
C SER A 163 -9.25 9.01 -2.58
N TYR A 164 -8.18 8.44 -2.02
CA TYR A 164 -7.81 7.04 -2.15
C TYR A 164 -7.43 6.36 -0.83
N HIS A 165 -6.62 7.01 0.00
CA HIS A 165 -6.01 6.46 1.21
C HIS A 165 -6.86 6.73 2.46
N PRO A 166 -7.14 5.70 3.29
CA PRO A 166 -7.77 5.87 4.60
C PRO A 166 -6.98 6.77 5.55
N THR A 167 -7.66 7.38 6.52
CA THR A 167 -7.02 8.10 7.65
C THR A 167 -6.33 7.13 8.61
N GLU A 168 -5.44 7.63 9.45
CA GLU A 168 -4.81 6.81 10.51
C GLU A 168 -5.86 6.17 11.43
N ASN A 169 -6.92 6.91 11.77
CA ASN A 169 -8.01 6.40 12.60
C ASN A 169 -8.75 5.24 11.91
N ALA A 170 -9.01 5.35 10.60
CA ALA A 170 -9.60 4.26 9.82
C ALA A 170 -8.67 3.03 9.77
N TYR A 171 -7.37 3.23 9.57
CA TYR A 171 -6.40 2.14 9.62
C TYR A 171 -6.35 1.46 10.99
N LYS A 172 -6.38 2.21 12.11
CA LYS A 172 -6.40 1.63 13.47
C LYS A 172 -7.57 0.66 13.65
N ILE A 173 -8.76 1.03 13.18
CA ILE A 173 -9.94 0.17 13.27
C ILE A 173 -9.80 -1.07 12.39
N ILE A 174 -9.38 -0.91 11.13
CA ILE A 174 -9.23 -2.01 10.18
C ILE A 174 -8.17 -2.99 10.67
N VAL A 175 -6.98 -2.50 11.02
CA VAL A 175 -5.85 -3.31 11.46
C VAL A 175 -6.18 -4.05 12.74
N ASN A 176 -6.84 -3.42 13.72
CA ASN A 176 -7.26 -4.12 14.95
C ASN A 176 -8.20 -5.29 14.65
N GLN A 177 -9.14 -5.13 13.71
CA GLN A 177 -10.04 -6.22 13.31
C GLN A 177 -9.29 -7.33 12.56
N LEU A 178 -8.37 -6.98 11.65
CA LEU A 178 -7.57 -7.94 10.91
C LEU A 178 -6.63 -8.73 11.82
N ILE A 179 -5.96 -8.07 12.76
CA ILE A 179 -5.08 -8.70 13.74
C ILE A 179 -5.88 -9.68 14.59
N THR A 180 -7.01 -9.23 15.15
CA THR A 180 -7.86 -10.06 16.01
C THR A 180 -8.37 -11.31 15.27
N LYS A 181 -8.78 -11.16 14.01
CA LYS A 181 -9.42 -12.22 13.25
C LYS A 181 -8.44 -13.20 12.60
N TYR A 182 -7.34 -12.70 12.07
CA TYR A 182 -6.45 -13.48 11.21
C TYR A 182 -5.08 -13.71 11.84
N ILE A 183 -4.51 -12.74 12.54
CA ILE A 183 -3.10 -12.79 12.97
C ILE A 183 -2.88 -13.58 14.25
N TYR A 184 -3.79 -13.55 15.22
CA TYR A 184 -3.66 -14.42 16.41
C TYR A 184 -3.63 -15.91 16.07
N ASN A 185 -4.15 -16.33 14.92
CA ASN A 185 -4.08 -17.72 14.46
C ASN A 185 -2.73 -18.08 13.84
N PHE A 186 -1.88 -17.09 13.51
CA PHE A 186 -0.55 -17.31 12.94
C PHE A 186 0.56 -17.41 13.99
N VAL A 187 0.37 -16.84 15.20
CA VAL A 187 1.43 -16.71 16.21
C VAL A 187 1.62 -18.00 16.99
#